data_AF-A0A3D4CSJ5-F1
#
_entry.id   AF-A0A3D4CSJ5-F1
#
_cell.length_a   1.000
_cell.length_b   1.000
_cell.length_c   1.000
_cell.angle_alpha   90.00
_cell.angle_beta   90.00
_cell.angle_gamma   90.00
#
_symmetry.space_group_name_H-M   'P 1'
#
loop_
_entity.id
_entity.type
_entity.pdbx_description
1 polymer ?
#
loop_
_entity_poly.entity_id
_entity_poly.type
_entity_poly.pdbx_seq_one_letter_code
_entity_poly.pdbx_strand_id
1 'polypeptide(L)'
;MPTVIEQDGRGERAFDIYSRLLKDRIIFIGTPIDDFVANSAIAQMLFLQMADPKKDIHIYINSPGGSVTAGLAIYDTMQFVTCDVNTY
;
A
#
# COMPACT_ATOMS: atom_id res chain seq x y z
N MET A 1 5.86 5.49 -16.46
CA MET A 1 5.79 4.47 -15.39
C MET A 1 5.69 3.11 -16.07
N PRO A 2 6.44 2.09 -15.63
CA PRO A 2 6.43 0.77 -16.27
C PRO A 2 5.07 0.10 -16.09
N THR A 3 4.50 -0.42 -17.17
CA THR A 3 3.17 -1.03 -17.20
C THR A 3 3.28 -2.54 -17.28
N VAL A 4 2.51 -3.26 -16.45
CA VAL A 4 2.42 -4.73 -16.51
C VAL A 4 1.12 -5.09 -17.23
N ILE A 5 1.23 -5.96 -18.24
CA ILE A 5 0.10 -6.44 -19.02
C ILE A 5 -0.30 -7.79 -18.45
N GLU A 6 -1.50 -7.89 -17.86
CA GLU A 6 -2.04 -9.14 -17.35
C GLU A 6 -3.18 -9.62 -18.26
N GLN A 7 -3.10 -10.86 -18.72
CA GLN A 7 -4.08 -11.45 -19.63
C GLN A 7 -5.16 -12.15 -18.79
N ASP A 8 -6.17 -11.41 -18.35
CA ASP A 8 -7.35 -12.01 -17.73
C ASP A 8 -8.31 -12.48 -18.83
N GLY A 9 -9.03 -13.59 -18.63
CA GLY A 9 -9.78 -14.34 -19.66
C GLY A 9 -10.93 -13.61 -20.38
N ARG A 10 -11.04 -12.28 -20.23
CA ARG A 10 -12.01 -11.39 -20.88
C ARG A 10 -11.42 -10.11 -21.50
N GLY A 11 -10.10 -9.90 -21.51
CA GLY A 11 -9.45 -8.81 -22.26
C GLY A 11 -8.16 -8.27 -21.64
N GLU A 12 -7.32 -7.63 -22.45
CA GLU A 12 -6.09 -6.97 -22.02
C GLU A 12 -6.41 -5.72 -21.19
N ARG A 13 -6.06 -5.73 -19.89
CA ARG A 13 -6.05 -4.52 -19.05
C ARG A 13 -4.61 -4.21 -18.66
N ALA A 14 -4.10 -3.10 -19.18
CA ALA A 14 -2.84 -2.53 -18.74
C ALA A 14 -3.00 -2.02 -17.30
N PHE A 15 -2.32 -2.64 -16.34
CA PHE A 15 -2.24 -2.15 -14.96
C PHE A 15 -0.86 -1.53 -14.72
N ASP A 16 -0.83 -0.42 -14.00
CA ASP A 16 0.43 0.04 -13.40
C ASP A 16 0.90 -1.01 -12.39
N ILE A 17 2.21 -1.28 -12.34
CA ILE A 17 2.79 -2.36 -11.53
C ILE A 17 2.38 -2.27 -10.06
N TYR A 18 2.20 -1.05 -9.55
CA TYR A 18 1.72 -0.77 -8.19
C TYR A 18 0.28 -1.22 -7.96
N SER A 19 -0.60 -1.10 -8.95
CA SER A 19 -1.97 -1.60 -8.85
C SER A 19 -2.02 -3.13 -8.78
N ARG A 20 -1.07 -3.80 -9.44
CA ARG A 20 -0.94 -5.26 -9.35
C ARG A 20 -0.46 -5.70 -7.98
N LEU A 21 0.56 -5.03 -7.44
CA LEU A 21 1.07 -5.25 -6.09
C LEU A 21 -0.02 -5.03 -5.03
N LEU A 22 -0.84 -3.99 -5.19
CA LEU A 22 -1.93 -3.72 -4.26
C LEU A 22 -2.98 -4.85 -4.25
N LYS A 23 -3.25 -5.51 -5.39
CA LYS A 23 -4.12 -6.71 -5.42
C LYS A 23 -3.54 -7.86 -4.60
N ASP A 24 -2.22 -7.99 -4.58
CA ASP A 24 -1.50 -8.96 -3.73
C ASP A 24 -1.29 -8.43 -2.30
N ARG A 25 -1.97 -7.33 -1.93
CA ARG A 25 -1.93 -6.67 -0.61
C ARG A 25 -0.55 -6.13 -0.25
N ILE A 26 0.21 -5.71 -1.26
CA ILE A 26 1.54 -5.13 -1.11
C ILE A 26 1.45 -3.61 -1.27
N ILE A 27 1.90 -2.88 -0.26
CA ILE A 27 2.06 -1.42 -0.26
C ILE A 27 3.57 -1.11 -0.28
N PHE A 28 3.98 -0.19 -1.15
CA PHE A 28 5.39 0.20 -1.28
C PHE A 28 5.60 1.66 -0.88
N ILE A 29 6.52 1.90 0.07
CA ILE A 29 6.94 3.24 0.49
C ILE A 29 8.39 3.42 0.05
N GLY A 30 8.59 4.01 -1.13
CA GLY A 30 9.91 4.17 -1.76
C GLY A 30 10.48 5.59 -1.76
N THR A 31 9.78 6.54 -1.12
CA THR A 31 10.08 7.97 -1.18
C THR A 31 10.13 8.56 0.22
N PRO A 32 10.67 9.77 0.40
CA PRO A 32 10.53 10.50 1.66
C PRO A 32 9.05 10.56 2.10
N ILE A 33 8.82 10.43 3.41
CA ILE A 33 7.46 10.46 3.96
C ILE A 33 7.00 11.91 4.08
N ASP A 34 6.02 12.28 3.27
CA ASP A 34 5.26 13.52 3.39
C ASP A 34 3.77 13.23 3.55
N ASP A 35 2.95 14.27 3.66
CA ASP A 35 1.51 14.12 3.85
C ASP A 35 0.83 13.41 2.67
N PHE A 36 1.38 13.53 1.44
CA PHE A 36 0.82 12.88 0.27
C PHE A 36 1.08 11.37 0.30
N VAL A 37 2.31 10.97 0.59
CA VAL A 37 2.71 9.56 0.74
C VAL A 37 1.96 8.91 1.89
N ALA A 38 1.84 9.60 3.02
CA ALA A 38 1.08 9.11 4.17
C ALA A 38 -0.39 8.92 3.83
N ASN A 39 -1.06 9.92 3.25
CA ASN A 39 -2.46 9.79 2.86
C ASN A 39 -2.68 8.63 1.86
N SER A 40 -1.76 8.42 0.93
CA SER A 40 -1.84 7.30 -0.02
C SER A 40 -1.70 5.94 0.67
N ALA A 41 -0.72 5.78 1.58
CA ALA A 41 -0.52 4.54 2.33
C ALA A 41 -1.73 4.24 3.24
N ILE A 42 -2.26 5.26 3.92
CA ILE A 42 -3.46 5.15 4.77
C ILE A 42 -4.67 4.69 3.95
N ALA A 43 -4.92 5.33 2.81
CA ALA A 43 -6.03 4.95 1.93
C ALA A 43 -5.90 3.49 1.44
N GLN A 44 -4.69 3.06 1.08
CA GLN A 44 -4.42 1.69 0.67
C GLN A 44 -4.66 0.69 1.82
N MET A 45 -4.21 0.97 3.03
CA MET A 45 -4.44 0.10 4.19
C MET A 45 -5.94 -0.06 4.50
N LEU A 46 -6.68 1.04 4.54
CA LEU A 46 -8.13 1.00 4.78
C LEU A 46 -8.87 0.25 3.67
N PHE A 47 -8.48 0.44 2.41
CA PHE A 47 -9.03 -0.30 1.28
C PHE A 47 -8.80 -1.81 1.42
N LEU A 48 -7.58 -2.23 1.77
CA LEU A 48 -7.23 -3.64 1.94
C LEU A 48 -7.98 -4.28 3.12
N GLN A 49 -8.15 -3.55 4.23
CA GLN A 49 -8.97 -4.02 5.34
C GLN A 49 -10.43 -4.24 4.93
N MET A 50 -11.03 -3.29 4.21
CA MET A 50 -12.41 -3.42 3.75
C MET A 50 -12.58 -4.58 2.77
N ALA A 51 -11.57 -4.85 1.94
CA ALA A 51 -11.59 -5.95 0.98
C ALA A 51 -11.50 -7.33 1.64
N ASP A 52 -10.61 -7.50 2.62
CA ASP A 52 -10.49 -8.74 3.40
C ASP A 52 -9.80 -8.42 4.75
N PRO A 53 -10.54 -8.35 5.86
CA PRO A 53 -9.99 -7.95 7.16
C PRO A 53 -9.12 -9.03 7.80
N LYS A 54 -9.14 -10.27 7.29
CA LYS A 54 -8.40 -11.41 7.86
C LYS A 54 -7.07 -11.70 7.18
N LYS A 55 -6.80 -11.06 6.04
CA LYS A 55 -5.56 -11.24 5.30
C LYS A 55 -4.55 -10.17 5.66
N ASP A 56 -3.30 -10.59 5.77
CA ASP A 56 -2.18 -9.73 6.07
C ASP A 56 -1.99 -8.64 5.01
N ILE A 57 -1.41 -7.53 5.43
CA ILE A 57 -0.95 -6.44 4.57
C ILE A 57 0.57 -6.42 4.62
N HIS A 58 1.23 -6.39 3.47
CA HIS A 58 2.69 -6.37 3.36
C HIS A 58 3.15 -4.97 2.97
N ILE A 59 3.92 -4.31 3.82
CA ILE A 59 4.46 -2.97 3.56
C ILE A 59 5.97 -3.07 3.38
N TYR A 60 6.44 -2.73 2.19
CA TYR A 60 7.87 -2.63 1.88
C TYR A 60 8.32 -1.18 2.06
N ILE A 61 9.29 -0.96 2.94
CA ILE A 61 9.73 0.38 3.35
C ILE A 61 11.17 0.60 2.90
N ASN A 62 11.34 1.45 1.90
CA ASN A 62 12.62 1.98 1.47
C ASN A 62 12.53 3.51 1.44
N SER A 63 12.54 4.12 2.62
CA SER A 63 12.39 5.56 2.78
C SER A 63 13.52 6.13 3.63
N PRO A 64 14.06 7.32 3.28
CA PRO A 64 15.00 8.03 4.14
C PRO A 64 14.34 8.69 5.37
N GLY A 65 13.04 8.44 5.60
CA GLY A 65 12.22 9.13 6.60
C GLY A 65 11.55 10.37 6.02
N GLY A 66 11.15 11.31 6.88
CA GLY A 66 10.49 12.54 6.46
C GLY A 66 9.73 13.22 7.60
N SER A 67 8.51 13.68 7.29
CA SER A 67 7.60 14.31 8.25
C SER A 67 7.21 13.33 9.37
N VAL A 68 7.48 13.74 10.61
CA VAL A 68 7.14 12.94 11.80
C VAL A 68 5.64 12.76 11.93
N THR A 69 4.85 13.81 11.69
CA THR A 69 3.38 13.74 11.78
C THR A 69 2.80 12.83 10.72
N ALA A 70 3.34 12.87 9.50
CA ALA A 70 2.93 11.98 8.41
C ALA A 70 3.27 10.51 8.75
N GLY A 71 4.47 10.27 9.29
CA GLY A 71 4.87 8.93 9.77
C GLY A 71 3.98 8.42 10.91
N LEU A 72 3.63 9.27 11.86
CA LEU A 72 2.71 8.92 12.95
C LEU A 72 1.29 8.61 12.43
N ALA A 73 0.80 9.33 11.43
CA ALA A 73 -0.49 9.02 10.82
C ALA A 73 -0.53 7.63 10.15
N ILE A 74 0.56 7.25 9.48
CA ILE A 74 0.72 5.88 8.94
C ILE A 74 0.74 4.88 10.10
N TYR A 75 1.54 5.13 11.14
CA TYR A 75 1.68 4.25 12.29
C TYR A 75 0.36 4.02 13.03
N ASP A 76 -0.38 5.09 13.33
CA ASP A 76 -1.70 5.00 13.99
C ASP A 76 -2.67 4.19 13.14
N THR A 77 -2.62 4.35 11.82
CA THR A 77 -3.45 3.55 10.91
C THR A 77 -3.05 2.08 10.92
N MET A 78 -1.74 1.75 10.97
CA MET A 78 -1.29 0.37 11.10
C MET A 78 -1.80 -0.30 12.39
N GLN A 79 -1.92 0.46 13.48
CA GLN A 79 -2.47 -0.05 14.75
C GLN A 79 -4.01 -0.08 14.76
N PHE A 80 -4.66 0.78 13.98
CA PHE A 80 -6.10 0.83 13.85
C PHE A 80 -6.66 -0.32 13.02
N VAL A 81 -5.94 -0.72 11.97
CA VAL A 81 -6.43 -1.75 11.07
C VAL A 81 -6.48 -3.12 11.76
N THR A 82 -7.50 -3.92 11.43
CA THR A 82 -7.67 -5.25 12.03
C THR A 82 -6.79 -6.32 11.37
N CYS A 83 -6.22 -6.02 10.21
CA CYS A 83 -5.33 -6.91 9.49
C CYS A 83 -3.95 -6.90 10.14
N ASP A 84 -3.27 -8.05 10.16
CA ASP A 84 -1.86 -8.09 10.53
C ASP A 84 -1.04 -7.34 9.47
N VAL A 85 -0.20 -6.39 9.93
CA VAL A 85 0.64 -5.58 9.05
C VAL A 85 2.09 -6.05 9.18
N ASN A 86 2.61 -6.66 8.13
CA ASN A 86 3.99 -7.09 8.02
C ASN A 86 4.84 -6.03 7.34
N THR A 87 5.96 -5.64 7.94
CA THR A 87 6.88 -4.65 7.38
C THR A 87 8.21 -5.29 6.94
N TYR A 88 8.76 -4.85 5.81
CA TYR A 88 10.00 -5.34 5.21
C TYR A 88 10.91 -4.20 4.77
#